data_AF-A0A7T7L6G4-F1
#
_entry.id   AF-A0A7T7L6G4-F1
#
_cell.length_a   1.000
_cell.length_b   1.000
_cell.length_c   1.000
_cell.angle_alpha   90.00
_cell.angle_beta   90.00
_cell.angle_gamma   90.00
#
_symmetry.space_group_name_H-M   'P 1'
#
loop_
_entity.id
_entity.type
_entity.pdbx_description
1 polymer ?
#
loop_
_entity_poly.entity_id
_entity_poly.type
_entity_poly.pdbx_seq_one_letter_code
_entity_poly.pdbx_strand_id
1 'polypeptide(L)'
;MSTPAPEPDPFDPQDFPADLVAAQRQVADLYAALRAHQAMLPWSREPHPGWPDEPERGRERGGRPASPGWTPDEAAEFDRLMEQLRAATARVQCHTWWERCKQEGIKGADMVVTRQALKHAKGAVPEGTLLEQDDVRPAA
;
A
#
# COMPACT_ATOMS: atom_id res chain seq x y z
N MET A 1 -43.80 -32.35 10.03
CA MET A 1 -43.51 -30.97 9.59
C MET A 1 -42.02 -30.77 9.73
N SER A 2 -41.24 -31.01 8.67
CA SER A 2 -39.80 -30.78 8.69
C SER A 2 -39.55 -29.30 8.41
N THR A 3 -38.95 -28.59 9.36
CA THR A 3 -38.48 -27.22 9.17
C THR A 3 -37.43 -27.23 8.04
N PRO A 4 -37.59 -26.44 6.98
CA PRO A 4 -36.54 -26.29 5.99
C PRO A 4 -35.32 -25.65 6.67
N ALA A 5 -34.13 -26.17 6.36
CA ALA A 5 -32.88 -25.59 6.83
C ALA A 5 -32.82 -24.11 6.40
N PRO A 6 -32.27 -23.21 7.23
CA PRO A 6 -32.09 -21.81 6.85
C PRO A 6 -31.30 -21.75 5.54
N GLU A 7 -31.82 -20.99 4.56
CA GLU A 7 -31.08 -20.71 3.33
C GLU A 7 -29.75 -20.06 3.70
N PRO A 8 -28.64 -20.44 3.06
CA PRO A 8 -27.35 -19.82 3.33
C PRO A 8 -27.43 -18.33 3.03
N ASP A 9 -26.83 -17.50 3.89
CA ASP A 9 -26.73 -16.06 3.66
C ASP A 9 -26.13 -15.77 2.27
N PRO A 10 -26.64 -14.76 1.55
CA PRO A 10 -26.14 -14.41 0.24
C PRO A 10 -24.65 -14.04 0.32
N PHE A 11 -23.87 -14.50 -0.65
CA PHE A 11 -22.45 -14.17 -0.74
C PHE A 11 -22.26 -12.66 -0.90
N ASP A 12 -21.61 -12.03 0.09
CA ASP A 12 -21.17 -10.64 0.01
C ASP A 12 -19.66 -10.59 -0.31
N PRO A 13 -19.25 -10.08 -1.48
CA PRO A 13 -17.84 -9.95 -1.84
C PRO A 13 -17.06 -8.98 -0.94
N GLN A 14 -17.74 -8.10 -0.19
CA GLN A 14 -17.16 -7.14 0.74
C GLN A 14 -17.13 -7.62 2.20
N ASP A 15 -17.71 -8.79 2.50
CA ASP A 15 -17.57 -9.46 3.80
C ASP A 15 -16.24 -10.22 3.85
N PHE A 16 -15.15 -9.46 3.93
CA PHE A 16 -13.80 -10.01 3.85
C PHE A 16 -13.47 -10.91 5.04
N PRO A 17 -12.82 -12.06 4.80
CA PRO A 17 -12.41 -12.94 5.89
C PRO A 17 -11.31 -12.26 6.73
N ALA A 18 -11.30 -12.57 8.03
CA ALA A 18 -10.46 -11.88 9.01
C ALA A 18 -8.95 -11.99 8.72
N ASP A 19 -8.51 -13.09 8.11
CA ASP A 19 -7.13 -13.31 7.68
C ASP A 19 -6.71 -12.39 6.54
N LEU A 20 -7.59 -12.17 5.55
CA LEU A 20 -7.37 -11.19 4.48
C LEU A 20 -7.31 -9.76 5.02
N VAL A 21 -8.20 -9.40 5.95
CA VAL A 21 -8.19 -8.10 6.63
C VAL A 21 -6.89 -7.91 7.42
N ALA A 22 -6.46 -8.93 8.16
CA ALA A 22 -5.21 -8.89 8.91
C ALA A 22 -3.98 -8.76 7.98
N ALA A 23 -3.97 -9.45 6.84
CA ALA A 23 -2.92 -9.32 5.83
C ALA A 23 -2.88 -7.90 5.24
N GLN A 24 -4.04 -7.32 4.94
CA GLN A 24 -4.13 -5.93 4.46
C GLN A 24 -3.65 -4.93 5.52
N ARG A 25 -3.96 -5.15 6.79
CA ARG A 25 -3.45 -4.35 7.90
C ARG A 25 -1.93 -4.41 8.00
N GLN A 26 -1.36 -5.60 7.88
CA GLN A 26 0.10 -5.77 7.87
C GLN A 26 0.75 -4.97 6.73
N VAL A 27 0.13 -4.93 5.55
CA VAL A 27 0.61 -4.10 4.42
C VAL A 27 0.58 -2.62 4.80
N ALA A 28 -0.51 -2.14 5.40
CA ALA A 28 -0.63 -0.74 5.83
C ALA A 28 0.41 -0.36 6.90
N ASP A 29 0.63 -1.23 7.89
CA ASP A 29 1.63 -1.04 8.95
C ASP A 29 3.06 -0.97 8.36
N LEU A 30 3.40 -1.89 7.46
CA LEU A 30 4.71 -1.91 6.79
C LEU A 30 4.91 -0.69 5.90
N TYR A 31 3.86 -0.22 5.23
CA TYR A 31 3.94 1.00 4.42
C TYR A 31 4.17 2.23 5.31
N ALA A 32 3.48 2.33 6.45
CA ALA A 32 3.70 3.41 7.42
C ALA A 32 5.14 3.39 7.98
N ALA A 33 5.65 2.20 8.34
CA ALA A 33 7.02 2.04 8.81
C ALA A 33 8.06 2.43 7.74
N LEU A 34 7.86 2.00 6.49
CA LEU A 34 8.71 2.38 5.36
C LEU A 34 8.73 3.90 5.15
N ARG A 35 7.57 4.54 5.20
CA ARG A 35 7.44 6.00 5.06
C ARG A 35 8.13 6.74 6.20
N ALA A 36 7.95 6.28 7.44
CA ALA A 36 8.63 6.85 8.60
C ALA A 36 10.16 6.74 8.49
N HIS A 37 10.67 5.59 8.02
CA HIS A 37 12.10 5.41 7.74
C HIS A 37 12.58 6.37 6.65
N GLN A 38 11.90 6.41 5.50
CA GLN A 38 12.26 7.29 4.37
C GLN A 38 12.26 8.77 4.73
N ALA A 39 11.36 9.23 5.61
CA ALA A 39 11.29 10.61 6.05
C ALA A 39 12.56 11.09 6.79
N MET A 40 13.31 10.15 7.39
CA MET A 40 14.57 10.43 8.09
C MET A 40 15.79 10.37 7.17
N LEU A 41 15.66 9.81 5.97
CA LEU A 41 16.77 9.55 5.09
C LEU A 41 17.12 10.75 4.19
N PRO A 42 18.40 10.88 3.81
CA PRO A 42 18.78 11.73 2.69
C PRO A 42 17.99 11.36 1.43
N TRP A 43 17.69 12.35 0.59
CA TRP A 43 16.85 12.16 -0.60
C TRP A 43 17.45 11.19 -1.63
N SER A 44 18.76 10.96 -1.59
CA SER A 44 19.46 9.98 -2.45
C SER A 44 20.05 8.86 -1.62
N ARG A 45 19.87 7.62 -2.10
CA ARG A 45 20.47 6.40 -1.53
C ARG A 45 21.97 6.33 -1.73
N GLU A 46 22.45 6.74 -2.89
CA GLU A 46 23.89 6.83 -3.17
C GLU A 46 24.38 8.27 -2.98
N PRO A 47 25.67 8.48 -2.68
CA PRO A 47 26.25 9.82 -2.69
C PRO A 47 25.96 10.51 -4.03
N HIS A 48 25.34 11.69 -3.98
CA HIS A 48 24.96 12.45 -5.16
C HIS A 48 25.41 13.90 -5.01
N PRO A 49 26.09 14.52 -6.01
CA PRO A 49 26.59 15.90 -5.90
C PRO A 49 25.47 16.95 -5.85
N GLY A 50 24.24 16.55 -6.16
CA GLY A 50 23.09 17.44 -6.28
C GLY A 50 23.07 18.11 -7.65
N TRP A 51 22.10 19.00 -7.85
CA TRP A 51 22.04 19.87 -9.03
C TRP A 51 21.44 21.22 -8.64
N PRO A 52 21.89 22.31 -9.27
CA PRO A 52 21.41 23.65 -8.98
C PRO A 52 19.97 23.85 -9.47
N ASP A 53 19.31 24.90 -8.97
CA ASP A 53 18.06 25.39 -9.55
C ASP A 53 18.29 25.81 -11.01
N GLU A 54 17.40 25.39 -11.92
CA GLU A 54 17.49 25.77 -13.33
C GLU A 54 16.18 26.45 -13.78
N PRO A 55 16.23 27.74 -14.19
CA PRO A 55 15.09 28.38 -14.82
C PRO A 55 15.04 27.96 -16.29
N GLU A 56 14.19 26.99 -16.64
CA GLU A 56 13.94 26.64 -18.04
C GLU A 56 12.58 27.18 -18.51
N ARG A 57 12.59 28.04 -19.53
CA ARG A 57 11.40 28.62 -20.21
C ARG A 57 10.33 29.16 -19.24
N GLY A 58 10.76 29.94 -18.25
CA GLY A 58 9.85 30.59 -17.29
C GLY A 58 9.23 29.65 -16.25
N ARG A 59 9.71 28.41 -16.12
CA ARG A 59 9.38 27.52 -15.00
C ARG A 59 10.60 27.37 -14.10
N GLU A 60 10.45 27.71 -12.82
CA GLU A 60 11.44 27.40 -11.79
C GLU A 60 11.46 25.89 -11.58
N ARG A 61 12.59 25.23 -11.93
CA ARG A 61 12.84 23.85 -11.51
C ARG A 61 13.73 23.89 -10.28
N GLY A 62 13.15 23.54 -9.14
CA GLY A 62 13.89 23.38 -7.89
C GLY A 62 15.01 22.34 -8.05
N GLY A 63 16.23 22.75 -7.79
CA GLY A 63 17.42 21.95 -7.64
C GLY A 63 17.35 21.09 -6.38
N ARG A 64 18.36 20.25 -6.20
CA ARG A 64 18.54 19.46 -4.99
C ARG A 64 19.96 19.58 -4.47
N PRO A 65 20.17 19.78 -3.16
CA PRO A 65 21.50 19.84 -2.58
C PRO A 65 22.22 18.49 -2.70
N ALA A 66 23.54 18.52 -2.56
CA ALA A 66 24.33 17.30 -2.46
C ALA A 66 23.79 16.39 -1.34
N SER A 67 23.70 15.09 -1.63
CA SER A 67 23.33 14.05 -0.67
C SER A 67 24.54 13.18 -0.37
N PRO A 68 24.84 12.87 0.89
CA PRO A 68 25.91 11.94 1.24
C PRO A 68 25.57 10.48 0.91
N GLY A 69 24.32 10.16 0.56
CA GLY A 69 23.84 8.79 0.44
C GLY A 69 23.36 8.23 1.77
N TRP A 70 22.82 7.01 1.74
CA TRP A 70 22.39 6.29 2.93
C TRP A 70 23.58 5.51 3.51
N THR A 71 23.59 5.37 4.82
CA THR A 71 24.47 4.42 5.50
C THR A 71 24.08 2.97 5.16
N PRO A 72 25.00 2.00 5.34
CA PRO A 72 24.67 0.59 5.11
C PRO A 72 23.49 0.09 5.94
N ASP A 73 23.36 0.55 7.19
CA ASP A 73 22.28 0.13 8.09
C ASP A 73 20.93 0.71 7.65
N GLU A 74 20.90 1.97 7.23
CA GLU A 74 19.70 2.62 6.68
C GLU A 74 19.23 1.92 5.39
N ALA A 75 20.17 1.57 4.51
CA ALA A 75 19.88 0.84 3.30
C ALA A 75 19.36 -0.58 3.58
N ALA A 76 19.97 -1.27 4.55
CA ALA A 76 19.54 -2.61 4.96
C ALA A 76 18.13 -2.58 5.57
N GLU A 77 17.81 -1.60 6.41
CA GLU A 77 16.46 -1.47 6.97
C GLU A 77 15.41 -1.16 5.90
N PHE A 78 15.73 -0.30 4.94
CA PHE A 78 14.85 -0.04 3.80
C PHE A 78 14.59 -1.32 2.99
N ASP A 79 15.64 -2.08 2.68
CA ASP A 79 15.53 -3.32 1.90
C ASP A 79 14.71 -4.39 2.65
N ARG A 80 14.94 -4.51 3.98
CA ARG A 80 14.18 -5.38 4.88
C ARG A 80 12.69 -5.03 4.92
N LEU A 81 12.34 -3.74 5.00
CA LEU A 81 10.95 -3.27 4.98
C LEU A 81 10.31 -3.51 3.61
N MET A 82 11.03 -3.25 2.51
CA MET A 82 10.56 -3.49 1.15
C MET A 82 10.31 -4.98 0.87
N GLU A 83 11.18 -5.87 1.33
CA GLU A 83 10.99 -7.31 1.20
C GLU A 83 9.74 -7.77 1.96
N GLN A 84 9.59 -7.37 3.22
CA GLN A 84 8.40 -7.68 4.03
C GLN A 84 7.12 -7.14 3.38
N LEU A 85 7.15 -5.91 2.86
CA LEU A 85 6.00 -5.29 2.19
C LEU A 85 5.59 -6.07 0.93
N ARG A 86 6.57 -6.51 0.12
CA ARG A 86 6.32 -7.36 -1.05
C ARG A 86 5.70 -8.69 -0.64
N ALA A 87 6.24 -9.34 0.38
CA ALA A 87 5.71 -10.61 0.89
C ALA A 87 4.27 -10.47 1.42
N ALA A 88 3.99 -9.42 2.21
CA ALA A 88 2.65 -9.14 2.73
C ALA A 88 1.66 -8.83 1.60
N THR A 89 2.09 -8.03 0.62
CA THR A 89 1.28 -7.70 -0.56
C THR A 89 0.96 -8.93 -1.40
N ALA A 90 1.91 -9.85 -1.56
CA ALA A 90 1.68 -11.12 -2.26
C ALA A 90 0.61 -11.98 -1.56
N ARG A 91 0.62 -12.04 -0.22
CA ARG A 91 -0.43 -12.74 0.55
C ARG A 91 -1.82 -12.18 0.29
N VAL A 92 -1.95 -10.85 0.23
CA VAL A 92 -3.21 -10.19 -0.13
C VAL A 92 -3.59 -10.54 -1.57
N GLN A 93 -2.69 -10.37 -2.55
CA GLN A 93 -3.02 -10.57 -3.97
C GLN A 93 -3.36 -12.02 -4.33
N CYS A 94 -2.70 -12.99 -3.70
CA CYS A 94 -2.88 -14.42 -3.96
C CYS A 94 -3.87 -15.10 -3.00
N HIS A 95 -4.66 -14.32 -2.25
CA HIS A 95 -5.61 -14.87 -1.28
C HIS A 95 -6.70 -15.73 -1.94
N THR A 96 -7.07 -16.84 -1.30
CA THR A 96 -8.10 -17.78 -1.78
C THR A 96 -9.49 -17.14 -1.89
N TRP A 97 -9.75 -16.07 -1.13
CA TRP A 97 -10.96 -15.25 -1.23
C TRP A 97 -11.23 -14.75 -2.65
N TRP A 98 -10.17 -14.39 -3.41
CA TRP A 98 -10.35 -13.91 -4.77
C TRP A 98 -10.79 -15.02 -5.73
N GLU A 99 -10.38 -16.27 -5.48
CA GLU A 99 -10.90 -17.40 -6.25
C GLU A 99 -12.36 -17.68 -5.90
N ARG A 100 -12.75 -17.57 -4.61
CA ARG A 100 -14.16 -17.64 -4.21
C ARG A 100 -14.99 -16.57 -4.90
N CYS A 101 -14.55 -15.30 -4.89
CA CYS A 101 -15.23 -14.21 -5.60
C CYS A 101 -15.45 -14.53 -7.09
N LYS A 102 -14.43 -15.10 -7.77
CA LYS A 102 -14.57 -15.49 -9.18
C LYS A 102 -15.58 -16.62 -9.39
N GLN A 103 -15.62 -17.60 -8.48
CA GLN A 103 -16.57 -18.71 -8.51
C GLN A 103 -18.01 -18.21 -8.37
N GLU A 104 -18.22 -17.19 -7.53
CA GLU A 104 -19.50 -16.50 -7.32
C GLU A 104 -19.83 -15.46 -8.43
N GLY A 105 -19.02 -15.41 -9.49
CA GLY A 105 -19.30 -14.60 -10.68
C GLY A 105 -18.74 -13.18 -10.67
N ILE A 106 -18.04 -12.76 -9.61
CA ILE A 106 -17.41 -11.43 -9.52
C ILE A 106 -16.19 -11.37 -10.45
N LYS A 107 -16.23 -10.49 -11.47
CA LYS A 107 -15.21 -10.41 -12.53
C LYS A 107 -15.02 -8.97 -13.00
N GLY A 108 -13.96 -8.73 -13.77
CA GLY A 108 -13.71 -7.44 -14.42
C GLY A 108 -13.70 -6.27 -13.44
N ALA A 109 -14.54 -5.26 -13.70
CA ALA A 109 -14.65 -4.06 -12.88
C ALA A 109 -15.08 -4.36 -11.44
N ASP A 110 -15.99 -5.31 -11.23
CA ASP A 110 -16.52 -5.63 -9.89
C ASP A 110 -15.44 -6.23 -8.98
N MET A 111 -14.55 -7.05 -9.56
CA MET A 111 -13.38 -7.57 -8.85
C MET A 111 -12.41 -6.45 -8.44
N VAL A 112 -12.23 -5.44 -9.31
CA VAL A 112 -11.40 -4.27 -8.99
C VAL A 112 -12.03 -3.46 -7.86
N VAL A 113 -13.34 -3.17 -7.94
CA VAL A 113 -14.09 -2.46 -6.88
C VAL A 113 -13.98 -3.21 -5.55
N THR A 114 -14.18 -4.53 -5.56
CA THR A 114 -14.06 -5.38 -4.37
C THR A 114 -12.66 -5.30 -3.76
N ARG A 115 -11.60 -5.39 -4.57
CA ARG A 115 -10.21 -5.27 -4.08
C ARG A 115 -9.90 -3.89 -3.51
N GLN A 116 -10.46 -2.82 -4.07
CA GLN A 116 -10.29 -1.48 -3.50
C GLN A 116 -11.04 -1.34 -2.18
N ALA A 117 -12.24 -1.91 -2.07
CA ALA A 117 -13.04 -1.90 -0.84
C ALA A 117 -12.29 -2.54 0.35
N LEU A 118 -11.43 -3.54 0.11
CA LEU A 118 -10.59 -4.14 1.16
C LEU A 118 -9.74 -3.11 1.92
N LYS A 119 -9.22 -2.08 1.25
CA LYS A 119 -8.42 -1.03 1.91
C LYS A 119 -9.22 -0.17 2.89
N HIS A 120 -10.54 -0.17 2.75
CA HIS A 120 -11.47 0.60 3.56
C HIS A 120 -12.25 -0.29 4.54
N ALA A 121 -12.04 -1.62 4.50
CA ALA A 121 -12.65 -2.54 5.42
C ALA A 121 -12.21 -2.24 6.85
N LYS A 122 -13.13 -2.43 7.80
CA LYS A 122 -12.85 -2.17 9.22
C LYS A 122 -11.65 -3.00 9.69
N GLY A 123 -10.63 -2.34 10.21
CA GLY A 123 -9.40 -2.97 10.69
C GLY A 123 -8.36 -3.28 9.61
N ALA A 124 -8.61 -2.96 8.34
CA ALA A 124 -7.66 -3.15 7.25
C ALA A 124 -6.55 -2.08 7.21
N VAL A 125 -6.75 -0.96 7.91
CA VAL A 125 -5.76 0.11 8.12
C VAL A 125 -5.81 0.49 9.60
N PRO A 126 -4.67 0.82 10.24
CA PRO A 126 -4.69 1.33 11.61
C PRO A 126 -5.53 2.60 11.71
N GLU A 127 -6.41 2.67 12.70
CA GLU A 127 -7.20 3.87 12.97
C GLU A 127 -6.24 5.04 13.28
N GLY A 128 -6.35 6.14 12.52
CA GLY A 128 -5.52 7.34 12.68
C GLY A 128 -4.33 7.47 11.72
N THR A 129 -3.99 6.43 10.94
CA THR A 129 -2.96 6.53 9.89
C THR A 129 -3.61 6.91 8.55
N LEU A 130 -3.97 8.18 8.38
CA LEU A 130 -4.11 8.72 7.03
C LEU A 130 -2.72 8.70 6.41
N LEU A 131 -2.48 7.78 5.48
CA LEU A 131 -1.36 7.87 4.57
C LEU A 131 -1.62 9.04 3.63
N GLU A 132 -1.58 10.29 4.13
CA GLU A 132 -1.56 11.45 3.26
C GLU A 132 -0.33 11.28 2.36
N GLN A 133 -0.57 11.11 1.06
CA GLN A 133 0.48 11.15 0.06
C GLN A 133 0.87 12.61 -0.15
N ASP A 134 1.49 13.23 0.87
CA ASP A 134 1.97 14.61 0.83
C ASP A 134 2.98 14.87 -0.30
N ASP A 135 3.55 13.80 -0.87
CA ASP A 135 4.51 13.87 -1.96
C ASP A 135 3.89 14.16 -3.34
N VAL A 136 2.55 14.11 -3.49
CA VAL A 136 1.88 14.43 -4.75
C VAL A 136 1.49 15.90 -4.74
N ARG A 137 2.37 16.77 -5.26
CA ARG A 137 1.94 18.12 -5.63
C ARG A 137 0.84 18.00 -6.68
N PRO A 138 -0.36 18.57 -6.46
CA PRO A 138 -1.38 18.60 -7.49
C PRO A 138 -0.80 19.28 -8.73
N ALA A 139 -1.02 18.67 -9.90
CA ALA A 139 -0.68 19.31 -11.16
C ALA A 139 -1.48 20.62 -11.24
N ALA A 140 -0.75 21.75 -11.33
CA ALA A 140 -1.32 23.07 -11.60
C ALA A 140 -1.72 23.18 -13.08
#